data_AF-B4JZR7-F1
#
_entry.id   AF-B4JZR7-F1
#
_cell.length_a   1.000
_cell.length_b   1.000
_cell.length_c   1.000
_cell.angle_alpha   90.00
_cell.angle_beta   90.00
_cell.angle_gamma   90.00
#
_symmetry.space_group_name_H-M   'P 1'
#
loop_
_entity.id
_entity.type
_entity.pdbx_description
1 polymer ?
#
loop_
_entity_poly.entity_id
_entity_poly.type
_entity_poly.pdbx_seq_one_letter_code
_entity_poly.pdbx_strand_id
1 'polypeptide(L)'
;MNTFNSLLIGCALALVLVPSIGWAAEKTATNEEPKTDGEIKIYKRLIPADVLRDFPGMCFASTRCATVEPGKTWELTPFCGRSTCVQNEENPAKLLELVEDCGPLPLSLANDKCKLDTEKTNKTAPFPFCCPKFICEPGVKLEYPEVEKDADEKKKN
;
A
#
# COMPACT_ATOMS: atom_id res chain seq x y z
N MET A 1 48.65 -41.05 -1.68
CA MET A 1 49.86 -40.26 -1.38
C MET A 1 49.40 -38.90 -0.83
N ASN A 2 49.23 -38.73 0.48
CA ASN A 2 50.26 -38.42 1.49
C ASN A 2 51.09 -37.18 1.14
N THR A 3 50.77 -36.06 1.78
CA THR A 3 51.72 -35.33 2.63
C THR A 3 50.96 -34.67 3.78
N PHE A 4 51.07 -35.30 4.95
CA PHE A 4 50.93 -34.69 6.26
C PHE A 4 52.06 -33.67 6.45
N ASN A 5 51.78 -32.54 7.11
CA ASN A 5 52.70 -32.05 8.13
C ASN A 5 51.99 -31.22 9.19
N SER A 6 52.03 -31.74 10.41
CA SER A 6 51.60 -31.14 11.66
C SER A 6 52.68 -30.22 12.22
N LEU A 7 52.28 -29.13 12.88
CA LEU A 7 52.97 -28.54 14.05
C LEU A 7 52.00 -27.52 14.71
N LEU A 8 51.17 -27.95 15.66
CA LEU A 8 51.34 -27.90 17.12
C LEU A 8 51.45 -26.50 17.76
N ILE A 9 50.35 -26.15 18.45
CA ILE A 9 50.24 -25.67 19.84
C ILE A 9 50.75 -24.25 20.17
N GLY A 10 49.80 -23.38 20.54
CA GLY A 10 50.03 -22.18 21.33
C GLY A 10 48.75 -21.76 22.05
N CYS A 11 48.55 -22.30 23.25
CA CYS A 11 47.43 -22.01 24.15
C CYS A 11 47.63 -20.62 24.76
N ALA A 12 46.66 -19.70 24.61
CA ALA A 12 46.58 -18.50 25.43
C ALA A 12 45.10 -18.14 25.65
N LEU A 13 44.57 -18.69 26.75
CA LEU A 13 43.36 -18.22 27.41
C LEU A 13 43.58 -16.78 27.90
N ALA A 14 42.81 -15.83 27.36
CA ALA A 14 42.60 -14.53 27.98
C ALA A 14 41.09 -14.30 28.11
N LEU A 15 40.58 -14.65 29.29
CA LEU A 15 39.27 -14.23 29.80
C LEU A 15 39.27 -12.71 29.97
N VAL A 16 38.41 -12.01 29.24
CA VAL A 16 38.01 -10.64 29.56
C VAL A 16 36.48 -10.60 29.63
N LEU A 17 35.97 -10.55 30.85
CA LEU A 17 34.59 -10.25 31.24
C LEU A 17 34.39 -8.73 31.25
N VAL A 18 33.44 -8.20 30.46
CA VAL A 18 32.78 -6.90 30.69
C VAL A 18 31.32 -6.96 30.15
N PRO A 19 30.32 -6.33 30.82
CA PRO A 19 28.94 -6.82 30.86
C PRO A 19 27.91 -5.99 30.05
N SER A 20 26.73 -6.62 29.88
CA SER A 20 25.39 -6.03 29.72
C SER A 20 25.12 -5.05 28.57
N ILE A 21 24.39 -5.53 27.55
CA ILE A 21 23.42 -4.69 26.82
C ILE A 21 22.13 -5.50 26.70
N GLY A 22 21.06 -4.99 27.32
CA GLY A 22 19.77 -5.64 27.41
C GLY A 22 19.11 -5.84 26.05
N TRP A 23 18.36 -6.93 25.93
CA TRP A 23 17.39 -7.07 24.86
C TRP A 23 16.28 -6.06 25.07
N ALA A 24 16.28 -5.07 24.19
CA ALA A 24 15.22 -4.09 24.04
C ALA A 24 13.89 -4.81 23.79
N ALA A 25 12.90 -4.47 24.59
CA ALA A 25 11.51 -4.70 24.26
C ALA A 25 11.23 -4.04 22.91
N GLU A 26 10.86 -4.84 21.92
CA GLU A 26 10.38 -4.39 20.62
C GLU A 26 9.02 -3.73 20.86
N LYS A 27 9.07 -2.45 21.23
CA LYS A 27 7.93 -1.55 21.12
C LYS A 27 7.69 -1.42 19.63
N THR A 28 6.66 -2.11 19.14
CA THR A 28 5.98 -1.76 17.90
C THR A 28 5.53 -0.30 18.05
N ALA A 29 6.43 0.59 17.65
CA ALA A 29 6.12 1.99 17.42
C ALA A 29 5.21 1.99 16.20
N THR A 30 3.90 1.97 16.45
CA THR A 30 2.95 2.60 15.55
C THR A 30 3.44 4.03 15.37
N ASN A 31 4.10 4.26 14.23
CA ASN A 31 4.52 5.58 13.81
C ASN A 31 3.24 6.32 13.38
N GLU A 32 2.46 6.81 14.35
CA GLU A 32 1.48 7.86 14.10
C GLU A 32 2.26 9.17 14.04
N GLU A 33 2.75 9.49 12.84
CA GLU A 33 3.34 10.80 12.57
C GLU A 33 2.26 11.90 12.63
N PRO A 34 2.61 13.09 13.17
CA PRO A 34 1.68 14.18 13.35
C PRO A 34 1.17 14.71 12.01
N LYS A 35 -0.16 14.79 11.87
CA LYS A 35 -0.86 15.30 10.68
C LYS A 35 -0.43 16.74 10.37
N THR A 36 0.41 16.90 9.35
CA THR A 36 0.56 18.17 8.64
C THR A 36 -0.59 18.31 7.66
N ASP A 37 -1.35 19.41 7.76
CA ASP A 37 -2.39 19.82 6.83
C ASP A 37 -1.80 19.98 5.40
N GLY A 38 -1.77 18.89 4.63
CA GLY A 38 -1.22 18.91 3.27
C GLY A 38 -0.85 17.56 2.65
N GLU A 39 -0.72 16.49 3.43
CA GLU A 39 -0.38 15.17 2.90
C GLU A 39 -1.61 14.47 2.29
N ILE A 40 -1.53 14.13 1.00
CA ILE A 40 -2.62 13.42 0.30
C ILE A 40 -2.56 11.94 0.71
N LYS A 41 -3.56 11.50 1.50
CA LYS A 41 -3.68 10.11 1.90
C LYS A 41 -4.10 9.23 0.72
N ILE A 42 -3.26 8.24 0.39
CA ILE A 42 -3.53 7.26 -0.66
C ILE A 42 -4.03 5.95 -0.04
N TYR A 43 -5.10 5.44 -0.61
CA TYR A 43 -5.67 4.14 -0.23
C TYR A 43 -5.24 3.10 -1.25
N LYS A 44 -4.89 1.92 -0.74
CA LYS A 44 -4.44 0.79 -1.55
C LYS A 44 -5.34 -0.40 -1.29
N ARG A 45 -5.73 -1.11 -2.33
CA ARG A 45 -6.48 -2.36 -2.24
C ARG A 45 -6.13 -3.27 -3.39
N LEU A 46 -6.03 -4.56 -3.09
CA LEU A 46 -5.93 -5.61 -4.10
C LEU A 46 -7.34 -6.11 -4.41
N ILE A 47 -7.67 -6.17 -5.70
CA ILE A 47 -8.90 -6.81 -6.19
C ILE A 47 -8.52 -7.90 -7.19
N PRO A 48 -9.38 -8.92 -7.40
CA PRO A 48 -9.23 -9.80 -8.54
C PRO A 48 -9.19 -8.98 -9.84
N ALA A 49 -8.20 -9.22 -10.69
CA ALA A 49 -8.16 -8.54 -11.99
C ALA A 49 -9.26 -9.09 -12.89
N ASP A 50 -9.89 -8.21 -13.67
CA ASP A 50 -10.65 -8.65 -14.83
C ASP A 50 -9.69 -9.24 -15.85
N VAL A 51 -10.02 -10.41 -16.39
CA VAL A 51 -9.20 -11.11 -17.38
C VAL A 51 -10.10 -11.51 -18.54
N LEU A 52 -9.68 -11.17 -19.76
CA LEU A 52 -10.41 -11.56 -20.96
C LEU A 52 -10.05 -13.00 -21.32
N ARG A 53 -11.05 -13.74 -21.81
CA ARG A 53 -10.87 -15.14 -22.25
C ARG A 53 -9.73 -15.30 -23.26
N ASP A 54 -9.59 -14.36 -24.18
CA ASP A 54 -8.61 -14.41 -25.26
C ASP A 54 -7.21 -14.00 -24.78
N PHE A 55 -7.10 -13.42 -23.58
CA PHE A 55 -5.86 -12.91 -22.99
C PHE A 55 -5.71 -13.30 -21.51
N PRO A 56 -5.62 -14.60 -21.19
CA PRO A 56 -5.67 -15.10 -19.81
C PRO A 56 -4.49 -14.66 -18.92
N GLY A 57 -3.39 -14.21 -19.51
CA GLY A 57 -2.18 -13.75 -18.80
C GLY A 57 -2.08 -12.23 -18.65
N MET A 58 -3.13 -11.47 -18.96
CA MET A 58 -3.14 -10.01 -18.87
C MET A 58 -4.36 -9.52 -18.08
N CYS A 59 -4.17 -8.46 -17.30
CA CYS A 59 -5.29 -7.74 -16.69
C CYS A 59 -6.04 -6.94 -17.76
N PHE A 60 -7.33 -6.73 -17.58
CA PHE A 60 -8.15 -5.88 -18.44
C PHE A 60 -8.46 -4.56 -17.75
N ALA A 61 -7.92 -3.47 -18.29
CA ALA A 61 -8.18 -2.12 -17.82
C ALA A 61 -9.47 -1.58 -18.45
N SER A 62 -10.59 -1.71 -17.74
CA SER A 62 -11.92 -1.27 -18.21
C SER A 62 -11.98 0.22 -18.57
N THR A 63 -11.30 1.07 -17.80
CA THR A 63 -11.24 2.53 -18.03
C THR A 63 -10.54 2.91 -19.35
N ARG A 64 -9.71 2.02 -19.90
CA ARG A 64 -8.97 2.23 -21.16
C ARG A 64 -9.38 1.27 -22.27
N CYS A 65 -10.28 0.32 -21.99
CA CYS A 65 -10.67 -0.75 -22.90
C CYS A 65 -9.45 -1.49 -23.51
N ALA A 66 -8.46 -1.84 -22.67
CA ALA A 66 -7.20 -2.42 -23.12
C ALA A 66 -6.68 -3.47 -22.14
N THR A 67 -5.89 -4.43 -22.65
CA THR A 67 -5.16 -5.39 -21.80
C THR A 67 -3.84 -4.80 -21.32
N VAL A 68 -3.41 -5.21 -20.13
CA VAL A 68 -2.23 -4.72 -19.44
C VAL A 68 -1.43 -5.89 -18.89
N GLU A 69 -0.14 -5.93 -19.21
CA GLU A 69 0.78 -6.97 -18.74
C GLU A 69 1.05 -6.87 -17.22
N PRO A 70 1.34 -7.98 -16.54
CA PRO A 70 1.79 -7.97 -15.15
C PRO A 70 2.98 -7.01 -14.94
N GLY A 71 2.95 -6.28 -13.83
CA GLY A 71 3.93 -5.25 -13.46
C GLY A 71 3.71 -3.88 -14.11
N LYS A 72 2.72 -3.73 -15.01
CA LYS A 72 2.42 -2.43 -15.63
C LYS A 72 1.29 -1.71 -14.91
N THR A 73 1.39 -0.37 -14.90
CA THR A 73 0.47 0.55 -14.23
C THR A 73 -0.29 1.38 -15.24
N TRP A 74 -1.54 1.72 -14.93
CA TRP A 74 -2.38 2.62 -15.72
C TRP A 74 -3.19 3.56 -14.85
N GLU A 75 -3.43 4.78 -15.33
CA GLU A 75 -4.35 5.74 -14.72
C GLU A 75 -5.81 5.32 -14.92
N LEU A 76 -6.63 5.56 -13.91
CA LEU A 76 -8.06 5.24 -13.88
C LEU A 76 -8.97 6.37 -14.41
N THR A 77 -8.41 7.38 -15.06
CA THR A 77 -9.15 8.50 -15.68
C THR A 77 -10.40 7.98 -16.41
N PRO A 78 -11.60 8.52 -16.11
CA PRO A 78 -11.88 9.78 -15.43
C PRO A 78 -11.88 9.73 -13.88
N PHE A 79 -11.61 8.58 -13.26
CA PHE A 79 -11.48 8.47 -11.81
C PHE A 79 -10.07 8.89 -11.37
N CYS A 80 -9.96 9.48 -10.17
CA CYS A 80 -8.67 9.85 -9.61
C CYS A 80 -8.04 8.66 -8.88
N GLY A 81 -7.19 7.94 -9.60
CA GLY A 81 -6.50 6.76 -9.12
C GLY A 81 -5.65 6.15 -10.21
N ARG A 82 -4.87 5.15 -9.83
CA ARG A 82 -4.14 4.29 -10.76
C ARG A 82 -4.25 2.85 -10.33
N SER A 83 -4.08 1.97 -11.28
CA SER A 83 -4.10 0.53 -11.06
C SER A 83 -2.84 -0.10 -11.61
N THR A 84 -2.40 -1.19 -10.98
CA THR A 84 -1.26 -1.98 -11.43
C THR A 84 -1.67 -3.44 -11.57
N CYS A 85 -1.29 -4.07 -12.68
CA CYS A 85 -1.53 -5.50 -12.88
C CYS A 85 -0.49 -6.26 -12.07
N VAL A 86 -0.91 -7.11 -11.14
CA VAL A 86 -0.04 -7.81 -10.21
C VAL A 86 -0.28 -9.31 -10.34
N GLN A 87 0.79 -10.09 -10.35
CA GLN A 87 0.70 -11.54 -10.25
C GLN A 87 0.44 -11.93 -8.79
N ASN A 88 -0.57 -12.77 -8.54
CA ASN A 88 -0.78 -13.30 -7.19
C ASN A 88 0.40 -14.21 -6.79
N GLU A 89 0.98 -13.96 -5.61
CA GLU A 89 2.17 -14.68 -5.11
C GLU A 89 1.85 -16.12 -4.70
N GLU A 90 0.66 -16.37 -4.15
CA GLU A 90 0.23 -17.69 -3.70
C GLU A 90 -0.25 -18.57 -4.86
N ASN A 91 -0.87 -17.96 -5.87
CA ASN A 91 -1.39 -18.62 -7.05
C ASN A 91 -1.01 -17.85 -8.33
N PRO A 92 0.13 -18.18 -8.96
CA PRO A 92 0.60 -17.54 -10.18
C PRO A 92 -0.30 -17.70 -11.42
N ALA A 93 -1.39 -18.49 -11.33
CA ALA A 93 -2.40 -18.52 -12.39
C ALA A 93 -3.45 -17.41 -12.25
N LYS A 94 -3.49 -16.71 -11.11
CA LYS A 94 -4.44 -15.62 -10.84
C LYS A 94 -3.75 -14.26 -10.92
N LEU A 95 -4.41 -13.32 -11.58
CA LEU A 95 -4.00 -11.92 -11.63
C LEU A 95 -4.83 -11.09 -10.64
N LEU A 96 -4.17 -10.10 -10.04
CA LEU A 96 -4.75 -9.10 -9.17
C LEU A 96 -4.55 -7.73 -9.79
N GLU A 97 -5.43 -6.80 -9.44
CA GLU A 97 -5.28 -5.39 -9.72
C GLU A 97 -5.04 -4.66 -8.39
N LEU A 98 -3.85 -4.08 -8.25
CA LEU A 98 -3.54 -3.17 -7.15
C LEU A 98 -4.08 -1.80 -7.49
N VAL A 99 -5.19 -1.43 -6.87
CA VAL A 99 -5.82 -0.11 -7.03
C VAL A 99 -5.27 0.83 -5.97
N GLU A 100 -4.74 1.97 -6.41
CA GLU A 100 -4.35 3.10 -5.58
C GLU A 100 -5.25 4.29 -5.91
N ASP A 101 -6.07 4.73 -4.96
CA ASP A 101 -7.04 5.82 -5.15
C ASP A 101 -7.09 6.76 -3.93
N CYS A 102 -7.96 7.77 -4.00
CA CYS A 102 -8.14 8.75 -2.93
C CYS A 102 -8.94 8.24 -1.72
N GLY A 103 -9.42 6.99 -1.78
CA GLY A 103 -10.23 6.37 -0.74
C GLY A 103 -11.69 6.80 -0.69
N PRO A 104 -12.40 6.37 0.37
CA PRO A 104 -13.80 6.70 0.55
C PRO A 104 -13.99 8.20 0.76
N LEU A 105 -15.14 8.71 0.31
CA LEU A 105 -15.53 10.09 0.58
C LEU A 105 -15.88 10.25 2.08
N PRO A 106 -15.56 11.41 2.70
CA PRO A 106 -15.92 11.68 4.09
C PRO A 106 -17.43 11.63 4.34
N LEU A 107 -17.84 11.03 5.44
CA LEU A 107 -19.23 11.06 5.94
C LEU A 107 -19.68 12.50 6.26
N SER A 108 -18.76 13.36 6.66
CA SER A 108 -19.03 14.78 6.95
C SER A 108 -19.54 15.58 5.73
N LEU A 109 -19.40 15.05 4.51
CA LEU A 109 -20.03 15.62 3.32
C LEU A 109 -21.55 15.44 3.30
N ALA A 110 -22.07 14.35 3.86
CA ALA A 110 -23.51 14.06 3.84
C ALA A 110 -24.31 15.02 4.74
N ASN A 111 -23.65 15.62 5.73
CA ASN A 111 -24.26 16.55 6.67
C ASN A 111 -24.10 18.03 6.29
N ASP A 112 -23.61 18.34 5.07
CA ASP A 112 -23.33 19.68 4.54
C ASP A 112 -22.31 20.54 5.32
N LYS A 113 -21.78 20.03 6.43
CA LYS A 113 -20.79 20.72 7.30
C LYS A 113 -19.38 20.78 6.70
N CYS A 114 -19.13 19.97 5.68
CA CYS A 114 -17.91 19.99 4.88
C CYS A 114 -18.30 20.03 3.40
N LYS A 115 -17.52 20.73 2.58
CA LYS A 115 -17.73 20.86 1.14
C LYS A 115 -16.43 20.61 0.40
N LEU A 116 -16.54 20.18 -0.85
CA LEU A 116 -15.40 20.08 -1.75
C LEU A 116 -14.81 21.48 -1.97
N ASP A 117 -13.51 21.62 -1.73
CA ASP A 117 -12.73 22.80 -2.07
C ASP A 117 -12.54 22.83 -3.59
N THR A 118 -13.44 23.48 -4.33
CA THR A 118 -13.35 23.56 -5.79
C THR A 118 -12.18 24.41 -6.27
N GLU A 119 -11.65 25.29 -5.43
CA GLU A 119 -10.50 26.13 -5.77
C GLU A 119 -9.18 25.34 -5.64
N LYS A 120 -9.07 24.49 -4.62
CA LYS A 120 -7.85 23.70 -4.37
C LYS A 120 -7.88 22.29 -4.97
N THR A 121 -9.03 21.79 -5.39
CA THR A 121 -9.17 20.48 -6.03
C THR A 121 -9.07 20.61 -7.55
N ASN A 122 -7.98 20.11 -8.12
CA ASN A 122 -7.81 20.03 -9.57
C ASN A 122 -8.13 18.62 -10.07
N LYS A 123 -9.39 18.35 -10.45
CA LYS A 123 -9.85 17.02 -10.89
C LYS A 123 -9.18 16.50 -12.17
N THR A 124 -8.53 17.37 -12.96
CA THR A 124 -7.86 16.97 -14.20
C THR A 124 -6.36 16.72 -14.02
N ALA A 125 -5.83 16.97 -12.82
CA ALA A 125 -4.44 16.68 -12.51
C ALA A 125 -4.16 15.17 -12.54
N PRO A 126 -2.91 14.74 -12.79
CA PRO A 126 -2.53 13.34 -12.61
C PRO A 126 -2.69 12.89 -11.16
N PHE A 127 -3.01 11.62 -10.95
CA PHE A 127 -2.98 11.03 -9.61
C PHE A 127 -1.56 11.13 -9.02
N PRO A 128 -1.39 11.50 -7.73
CA PRO A 128 -2.42 11.68 -6.70
C PRO A 128 -3.01 13.10 -6.57
N PHE A 129 -2.60 14.03 -7.42
CA PHE A 129 -2.95 15.45 -7.26
C PHE A 129 -4.39 15.79 -7.66
N CYS A 130 -5.10 14.87 -8.31
CA CYS A 130 -6.54 14.99 -8.55
C CYS A 130 -7.42 14.66 -7.33
N CYS A 131 -6.83 14.23 -6.21
CA CYS A 131 -7.62 13.83 -5.06
C CYS A 131 -8.41 15.01 -4.46
N PRO A 132 -9.65 14.77 -4.02
CA PRO A 132 -10.52 15.82 -3.52
C PRO A 132 -9.99 16.39 -2.21
N LYS A 133 -10.00 17.72 -2.11
CA LYS A 133 -9.72 18.46 -0.88
C LYS A 133 -11.03 19.04 -0.35
N PHE A 134 -11.18 19.07 0.97
CA PHE A 134 -12.42 19.49 1.60
C PHE A 134 -12.18 20.67 2.54
N ILE A 135 -13.14 21.60 2.58
CA ILE A 135 -13.22 22.67 3.56
C ILE A 135 -14.40 22.36 4.49
N CYS A 136 -14.17 22.40 5.80
CA CYS A 136 -15.21 22.22 6.80
C CYS A 136 -15.44 23.51 7.58
N GLU A 137 -16.63 23.65 8.17
CA GLU A 137 -16.91 24.70 9.14
C GLU A 137 -15.96 24.62 10.35
N PRO A 138 -15.64 25.76 11.00
CA PRO A 138 -14.74 25.78 12.14
C PRO A 138 -15.19 24.81 13.25
N GLY A 139 -14.29 23.91 13.66
CA GLY A 139 -14.57 22.91 14.71
C GLY A 139 -15.16 21.59 14.20
N VAL A 140 -15.50 21.48 12.92
CA VAL A 140 -15.96 20.22 12.30
C VAL A 140 -14.76 19.44 11.74
N LYS A 141 -14.65 18.16 12.11
CA LYS A 141 -13.62 17.25 11.60
C LYS A 141 -14.15 16.42 10.43
N LEU A 142 -13.27 16.10 9.50
CA LEU A 142 -13.55 15.13 8.43
C LEU A 142 -13.56 13.73 9.03
N GLU A 143 -14.73 13.12 9.06
CA GLU A 143 -14.93 11.73 9.46
C GLU A 143 -15.04 10.89 8.19
N TYR A 144 -14.19 9.87 8.08
CA TYR A 144 -14.24 8.90 6.99
C TYR A 144 -14.94 7.64 7.47
N PRO A 145 -15.69 6.93 6.60
CA PRO A 145 -16.19 5.61 6.93
C PRO A 145 -15.05 4.71 7.40
N GLU A 146 -15.30 3.90 8.43
CA GLU A 146 -14.39 2.82 8.77
C GLU A 146 -14.35 1.84 7.59
N VAL A 147 -13.19 1.71 6.96
CA VAL A 147 -12.98 0.66 5.98
C VAL A 147 -12.73 -0.60 6.79
N GLU A 148 -13.72 -1.50 6.83
CA GLU A 148 -13.54 -2.83 7.40
C GLU A 148 -12.29 -3.44 6.76
N LYS A 149 -11.31 -3.81 7.59
CA LYS A 149 -10.10 -4.50 7.16
C LYS A 149 -10.42 -5.98 6.91
N ASP A 150 -11.39 -6.24 6.04
CA ASP A 150 -11.90 -7.58 5.76
C ASP A 150 -11.75 -7.82 4.23
N ALA A 151 -11.20 -8.91 3.71
CA ALA A 151 -10.90 -10.22 4.26
C ALA A 151 -9.93 -10.98 3.33
N ASP A 152 -8.66 -11.14 3.72
CA ASP A 152 -7.77 -12.11 3.07
C ASP A 152 -7.96 -13.55 3.60
N GLU A 153 -8.72 -13.77 4.68
CA GLU A 153 -8.78 -15.10 5.33
C GLU A 153 -10.09 -15.90 5.17
N LYS A 154 -11.10 -15.44 4.42
CA LYS A 154 -12.39 -16.17 4.33
C LYS A 154 -12.85 -16.48 2.90
N LYS A 155 -12.04 -17.18 2.12
CA LYS A 155 -12.52 -18.15 1.10
C LYS A 155 -11.58 -19.35 0.96
N LYS A 156 -11.38 -20.08 2.06
CA LYS A 156 -10.98 -21.49 2.03
C LYS A 156 -12.16 -22.32 2.53
N ASN A 157 -13.12 -22.58 1.64
CA ASN A 157 -14.07 -23.68 1.74
C ASN A 157 -14.48 -24.08 0.33
#